data_AF-A0A3Q7YH77-F1
#
_entry.id   AF-A0A3Q7YH77-F1
#
_cell.length_a   1.000
_cell.length_b   1.000
_cell.length_c   1.000
_cell.angle_alpha   90.00
_cell.angle_beta   90.00
_cell.angle_gamma   90.00
#
_symmetry.space_group_name_H-M   'P 1'
#
loop_
_entity.id
_entity.type
_entity.pdbx_description
1 polymer ?
#
loop_
_entity_poly.entity_id
_entity_poly.type
_entity_poly.pdbx_seq_one_letter_code
_entity_poly.pdbx_strand_id
1 'polypeptide(L)'
;MSKDMYIAEGGSTYRPPFFDDSDYYFWKRKMQLFLKSQDTDMWRIMTDGDFILRMDQNDSTSAEKKEAYWTTEEKTKVLLNSKAQLFLSCALSREECERVDECKTAKVVWDTLQTHHEGTSHVKETRIDIGIRKFELFEMNEGETIDEMYSRFTTIVNEMRSLGKAYSVQDRVRKIMRCLPIIWRPMVTAISQAKNLDVLGLEELIGTLRAHEVSKKFPFKKKSMMATWDDSDESETDEPEEANLCLMANIEDT
;
A
#
# COMPACT_ATOMS: atom_id res chain seq x y z
N MET A 1 9.46 25.71 14.67
CA MET A 1 10.56 24.91 15.24
C MET A 1 10.07 23.49 15.44
N SER A 2 10.95 22.54 15.15
CA SER A 2 10.73 21.13 14.79
C SER A 2 9.80 20.32 15.71
N LYS A 3 9.03 19.43 15.07
CA LYS A 3 8.76 18.09 15.62
C LYS A 3 8.94 17.09 14.49
N ASP A 4 10.20 16.85 14.17
CA ASP A 4 10.65 15.60 13.57
C ASP A 4 10.19 14.46 14.48
N MET A 5 9.07 13.80 14.15
CA MET A 5 8.70 12.54 14.80
C MET A 5 9.29 11.39 13.99
N TYR A 6 10.61 11.27 14.06
CA TYR A 6 11.25 9.98 13.84
C TYR A 6 10.69 9.02 14.90
N ILE A 7 9.97 8.00 14.47
CA ILE A 7 9.97 6.74 15.23
C ILE A 7 10.76 5.74 14.40
N ALA A 8 12.07 5.79 14.57
CA ALA A 8 12.96 4.66 14.38
C ALA A 8 13.16 3.97 15.74
N GLU A 9 12.06 3.50 16.35
CA GLU A 9 12.09 2.57 17.48
C GLU A 9 11.23 1.36 17.16
N GLY A 10 11.76 0.17 17.47
CA GLY A 10 11.01 -1.07 17.36
C GLY A 10 9.75 -1.00 18.22
N GLY A 11 8.63 -1.51 17.69
CA GLY A 11 7.36 -1.51 18.41
C GLY A 11 7.43 -2.32 19.70
N SER A 12 6.67 -1.91 20.72
CA SER A 12 6.52 -2.69 21.94
C SER A 12 5.63 -3.91 21.70
N THR A 13 6.00 -5.06 22.27
CA THR A 13 5.16 -6.27 22.32
C THR A 13 4.18 -6.26 23.50
N TYR A 14 4.36 -5.33 24.46
CA TYR A 14 3.57 -5.26 25.69
C TYR A 14 2.69 -4.02 25.77
N ARG A 15 3.06 -2.94 25.06
CA ARG A 15 2.27 -1.72 24.98
C ARG A 15 1.50 -1.66 23.67
N PRO A 16 0.21 -1.32 23.69
CA PRO A 16 -0.55 -1.14 22.47
C PRO A 16 0.03 0.02 21.64
N PRO A 17 -0.03 -0.03 20.30
CA PRO A 17 0.39 1.07 19.45
C PRO A 17 -0.49 2.29 19.73
N PHE A 18 0.12 3.44 20.00
CA PHE A 18 -0.60 4.68 20.23
C PHE A 18 -1.16 5.23 18.91
N PHE A 19 -2.38 5.77 18.96
CA PHE A 19 -3.05 6.43 17.86
C PHE A 19 -2.91 7.95 18.00
N ASP A 20 -2.29 8.57 17.01
CA ASP A 20 -1.99 10.01 16.95
C ASP A 20 -2.83 10.76 15.90
N ASP A 21 -3.98 10.18 15.51
CA ASP A 21 -4.92 10.72 14.53
C ASP A 21 -4.36 10.91 13.09
N SER A 22 -3.15 10.39 12.80
CA SER A 22 -2.49 10.59 11.49
C SER A 22 -2.80 9.51 10.45
N ASP A 23 -2.61 8.23 10.78
CA ASP A 23 -2.82 7.09 9.88
C ASP A 23 -3.59 5.96 10.59
N TYR A 24 -4.91 6.09 10.58
CA TYR A 24 -5.81 5.07 11.16
C TYR A 24 -5.61 3.69 10.53
N TYR A 25 -5.32 3.59 9.23
CA TYR A 25 -5.14 2.29 8.58
C TYR A 25 -3.87 1.57 9.07
N PHE A 26 -2.78 2.32 9.21
CA PHE A 26 -1.54 1.80 9.77
C PHE A 26 -1.68 1.44 11.24
N TRP A 27 -2.29 2.33 12.04
CA TRP A 27 -2.58 2.07 13.44
C TRP A 27 -3.47 0.84 13.60
N LYS A 28 -4.58 0.76 12.87
CA LYS A 28 -5.52 -0.37 12.90
C LYS A 28 -4.79 -1.68 12.62
N ARG A 29 -3.98 -1.73 11.56
CA ARG A 29 -3.21 -2.95 11.24
C ARG A 29 -2.27 -3.35 12.37
N LYS A 30 -1.55 -2.39 12.95
CA LYS A 30 -0.66 -2.65 14.11
C LYS A 30 -1.44 -3.11 15.33
N MET A 31 -2.58 -2.50 15.62
CA MET A 31 -3.44 -2.84 16.73
C MET A 31 -4.03 -4.25 16.59
N GLN A 32 -4.50 -4.60 15.39
CA GLN A 32 -4.97 -5.97 15.08
C GLN A 32 -3.88 -7.01 15.33
N LEU A 33 -2.65 -6.70 14.91
CA LEU A 33 -1.51 -7.60 15.11
C LEU A 33 -1.15 -7.72 16.60
N PHE A 34 -1.17 -6.61 17.33
CA PHE A 34 -0.95 -6.56 18.77
C PHE A 34 -1.98 -7.44 19.49
N LEU A 35 -3.28 -7.26 19.26
CA LEU A 35 -4.33 -8.01 19.95
C LEU A 35 -4.27 -9.51 19.65
N LYS A 36 -4.00 -9.89 18.40
CA LYS A 36 -3.77 -11.30 18.01
C LYS A 36 -2.53 -11.91 18.67
N SER A 37 -1.52 -11.10 18.98
CA SER A 37 -0.31 -11.57 19.67
C SER A 37 -0.51 -11.77 21.18
N GLN A 38 -1.49 -11.08 21.79
CA GLN A 38 -1.75 -11.18 23.23
C GLN A 38 -2.51 -12.45 23.60
N ASP A 39 -3.47 -12.86 22.77
CA ASP A 39 -4.27 -14.07 22.93
C ASP A 39 -4.98 -14.42 21.60
N THR A 40 -5.03 -15.71 21.26
CA THR A 40 -5.65 -16.22 20.02
C THR A 40 -7.14 -15.88 19.93
N ASP A 41 -7.85 -15.87 21.05
CA ASP A 41 -9.30 -15.65 21.11
C ASP A 41 -9.67 -14.17 21.33
N MET A 42 -8.70 -13.30 21.63
CA MET A 42 -8.96 -11.86 21.83
C MET A 42 -9.45 -11.17 20.56
N TRP A 43 -8.94 -11.55 19.39
CA TRP A 43 -9.45 -11.02 18.11
C TRP A 43 -10.88 -11.50 17.81
N ARG A 44 -11.23 -12.73 18.21
CA ARG A 44 -12.59 -13.26 18.04
C ARG A 44 -13.61 -12.48 18.87
N ILE A 45 -13.21 -12.03 20.05
CA ILE A 45 -14.08 -11.21 20.90
C ILE A 45 -14.44 -9.88 20.23
N MET A 46 -13.53 -9.32 19.45
CA MET A 46 -13.78 -8.10 18.69
C MET A 46 -14.68 -8.32 17.48
N THR A 47 -14.74 -9.53 16.91
CA THR A 47 -15.59 -9.83 15.76
C THR A 47 -16.98 -10.30 16.17
N ASP A 48 -17.07 -11.17 17.18
CA ASP A 48 -18.30 -11.89 17.49
C ASP A 48 -19.23 -11.08 18.40
N GLY A 49 -18.67 -10.22 19.26
CA GLY A 49 -19.36 -9.02 19.73
C GLY A 49 -20.35 -9.09 20.86
N ASP A 50 -21.00 -10.22 21.08
CA ASP A 50 -21.95 -10.36 22.17
C ASP A 50 -21.37 -11.22 23.29
N PHE A 51 -20.86 -10.55 24.31
CA PHE A 51 -20.47 -11.18 25.57
C PHE A 51 -21.13 -10.53 26.77
N ILE A 52 -22.32 -9.94 26.59
CA ILE A 52 -23.22 -9.73 27.71
C ILE A 52 -23.79 -11.10 28.06
N LEU A 53 -23.29 -11.73 29.11
CA LEU A 53 -23.81 -13.00 29.60
C LEU A 53 -25.23 -12.77 30.12
N ARG A 54 -26.23 -13.18 29.37
CA ARG A 54 -27.65 -13.09 29.73
C ARG A 54 -28.17 -14.45 30.20
N MET A 55 -29.24 -14.43 31.00
CA MET A 55 -29.89 -15.66 31.49
C MET A 55 -30.40 -16.55 30.34
N ASP A 56 -30.79 -15.93 29.22
CA ASP A 56 -31.06 -16.59 27.94
C ASP A 56 -30.19 -15.92 26.87
N GLN A 57 -29.35 -16.71 26.17
CA GLN A 57 -28.46 -16.21 25.12
C GLN A 57 -29.21 -15.82 23.84
N ASN A 58 -30.46 -16.27 23.65
CA ASN A 58 -31.27 -15.96 22.47
C ASN A 58 -32.22 -14.78 22.67
N ASP A 59 -32.33 -14.24 23.89
CA ASP A 59 -33.19 -13.11 24.21
C ASP A 59 -32.36 -11.88 24.62
N SER A 60 -32.28 -10.92 23.69
CA SER A 60 -31.58 -9.63 23.89
C SER A 60 -32.17 -8.75 25.03
N THR A 61 -33.38 -9.07 25.51
CA THR A 61 -34.02 -8.41 26.66
C THR A 61 -33.86 -9.17 27.98
N SER A 62 -33.24 -10.35 27.96
CA SER A 62 -33.02 -11.16 29.16
C SER A 62 -32.01 -10.52 30.12
N ALA A 63 -32.25 -10.68 31.42
CA ALA A 63 -31.44 -10.11 32.47
C ALA A 63 -30.00 -10.67 32.44
N GLU A 64 -29.04 -9.87 32.88
CA GLU A 64 -27.65 -10.30 33.00
C GLU A 64 -27.52 -11.47 33.99
N LYS A 65 -26.84 -12.52 33.55
CA LYS A 65 -26.53 -13.70 34.34
C LYS A 65 -25.59 -13.26 35.48
N LYS A 66 -25.96 -13.54 36.72
CA LYS A 66 -25.12 -13.22 37.88
C LYS A 66 -23.78 -13.98 37.79
N GLU A 67 -22.70 -13.30 38.18
CA GLU A 67 -21.32 -13.81 38.13
C GLU A 67 -21.13 -15.16 38.84
N ALA A 68 -21.92 -15.42 39.88
CA ALA A 68 -21.92 -16.68 40.62
C ALA A 68 -22.24 -17.92 39.77
N TYR A 69 -22.94 -17.76 38.64
CA TYR A 69 -23.33 -18.85 37.75
C TYR A 69 -22.47 -18.93 36.48
N TRP A 70 -21.45 -18.09 36.36
CA TRP A 70 -20.61 -18.09 35.16
C TRP A 70 -19.74 -19.33 35.11
N THR A 71 -19.72 -19.98 33.94
CA THR A 71 -18.77 -21.05 33.67
C THR A 71 -17.34 -20.49 33.58
N THR A 72 -16.34 -21.35 33.69
CA THR A 72 -14.94 -20.94 33.54
C THR A 72 -14.68 -20.32 32.16
N GLU A 73 -15.33 -20.83 31.12
CA GLU A 73 -15.20 -20.32 29.75
C GLU A 73 -15.83 -18.92 29.59
N GLU A 74 -17.00 -18.71 30.19
CA GLU A 74 -17.69 -17.42 30.21
C GLU A 74 -16.85 -16.34 30.94
N LYS A 75 -16.25 -16.70 32.09
CA LYS A 75 -15.33 -15.82 32.83
C LYS A 75 -14.13 -15.40 31.99
N THR A 76 -13.51 -16.34 31.27
CA THR A 76 -12.37 -16.06 30.39
C THR A 76 -12.74 -15.08 29.28
N LYS A 77 -13.92 -15.24 28.66
CA LYS A 77 -14.38 -14.33 27.60
C LYS A 77 -14.63 -12.91 28.11
N VAL A 78 -15.28 -12.76 29.28
CA VAL A 78 -15.51 -11.45 29.92
C VAL A 78 -14.17 -10.77 30.27
N LEU A 79 -13.21 -11.54 30.80
CA LEU A 79 -11.87 -11.04 31.09
C LEU A 79 -11.17 -10.55 29.83
N LEU A 80 -11.21 -11.33 28.75
CA LEU A 80 -10.60 -10.95 27.48
C LEU A 80 -11.26 -9.71 26.86
N ASN A 81 -12.59 -9.55 26.94
CA ASN A 81 -13.28 -8.32 26.52
C ASN A 81 -12.80 -7.10 27.33
N SER A 82 -12.73 -7.24 28.66
CA SER A 82 -12.27 -6.17 29.54
C SER A 82 -10.81 -5.80 29.25
N LYS A 83 -9.96 -6.80 28.99
CA LYS A 83 -8.55 -6.60 28.61
C LYS A 83 -8.41 -5.92 27.26
N ALA A 84 -9.25 -6.29 26.28
CA ALA A 84 -9.27 -5.63 24.97
C ALA A 84 -9.72 -4.17 25.08
N GLN A 85 -10.75 -3.86 25.90
CA GLN A 85 -11.16 -2.48 26.18
C GLN A 85 -10.02 -1.67 26.80
N LEU A 86 -9.31 -2.24 27.78
CA LEU A 86 -8.16 -1.59 28.39
C LEU A 86 -7.05 -1.30 27.36
N PHE A 87 -6.75 -2.24 26.47
CA PHE A 87 -5.74 -2.02 25.43
C PHE A 87 -6.16 -0.95 24.44
N LEU A 88 -7.43 -0.92 24.04
CA LEU A 88 -7.96 0.12 23.17
C LEU A 88 -7.90 1.48 23.87
N SER A 89 -8.39 1.62 25.11
CA SER A 89 -8.34 2.91 25.82
C SER A 89 -6.91 3.41 26.07
N CYS A 90 -5.96 2.51 26.34
CA CYS A 90 -4.54 2.87 26.47
C CYS A 90 -3.90 3.34 25.14
N ALA A 91 -4.49 2.96 24.02
CA ALA A 91 -3.97 3.25 22.69
C ALA A 91 -4.49 4.56 22.10
N LEU A 92 -5.55 5.13 22.68
CA LEU A 92 -6.27 6.25 22.10
C LEU A 92 -5.85 7.58 22.73
N SER A 93 -6.01 8.65 21.96
CA SER A 93 -5.95 10.02 22.48
C SER A 93 -7.14 10.29 23.40
N ARG A 94 -7.08 11.37 24.20
CA ARG A 94 -8.20 11.75 25.07
C ARG A 94 -9.50 11.96 24.28
N GLU A 95 -9.40 12.63 23.13
CA GLU A 95 -10.54 12.91 22.26
C GLU A 95 -11.19 11.63 21.74
N GLU A 96 -10.38 10.67 21.30
CA GLU A 96 -10.87 9.37 20.83
C GLU A 96 -11.44 8.50 21.96
N CYS A 97 -10.90 8.62 23.18
CA CYS A 97 -11.47 7.96 24.36
C CYS A 97 -12.86 8.50 24.72
N GLU A 98 -13.05 9.83 24.71
CA GLU A 98 -14.36 10.45 24.97
C GLU A 98 -15.42 9.98 23.97
N ARG A 99 -15.04 9.74 22.72
CA ARG A 99 -15.93 9.24 21.66
C ARG A 99 -16.42 7.81 21.90
N VAL A 100 -15.66 6.98 22.61
CA VAL A 100 -15.98 5.57 22.85
C VAL A 100 -16.37 5.28 24.31
N ASP A 101 -16.52 6.31 25.14
CA ASP A 101 -16.77 6.16 26.58
C ASP A 101 -18.07 5.40 26.89
N GLU A 102 -19.11 5.59 26.08
CA GLU A 102 -20.40 4.89 26.24
C GLU A 102 -20.38 3.45 25.70
N CYS A 103 -19.28 3.00 25.08
CA CYS A 103 -19.19 1.69 24.44
C CYS A 103 -18.97 0.56 25.45
N LYS A 104 -20.00 -0.28 25.62
CA LYS A 104 -19.99 -1.36 26.63
C LYS A 104 -19.11 -2.56 26.31
N THR A 105 -18.74 -2.78 25.05
CA THR A 105 -17.91 -3.92 24.63
C THR A 105 -16.73 -3.46 23.78
N ALA A 106 -15.65 -4.26 23.77
CA ALA A 106 -14.48 -3.98 22.94
C ALA A 106 -14.83 -3.92 21.45
N LYS A 107 -15.83 -4.69 21.01
CA LYS A 107 -16.35 -4.61 19.65
C LYS A 107 -16.99 -3.27 19.36
N VAL A 108 -17.89 -2.78 20.24
CA VAL A 108 -18.56 -1.50 20.00
C VAL A 108 -17.53 -0.36 19.96
N VAL A 109 -16.51 -0.40 20.82
CA VAL A 109 -15.35 0.52 20.76
C VAL A 109 -14.68 0.44 19.38
N TRP A 110 -14.33 -0.77 18.94
CA TRP A 110 -13.66 -1.00 17.66
C TRP A 110 -14.48 -0.54 16.44
N ASP A 111 -15.76 -0.90 16.41
CA ASP A 111 -16.69 -0.56 15.33
C ASP A 111 -16.95 0.95 15.29
N THR A 112 -17.03 1.61 16.44
CA THR A 112 -17.19 3.08 16.54
C THR A 112 -15.96 3.79 15.99
N LEU A 113 -14.75 3.39 16.41
CA LEU A 113 -13.49 3.94 15.87
C LEU A 113 -13.40 3.70 14.36
N GLN A 114 -13.76 2.50 13.91
CA GLN A 114 -13.74 2.16 12.49
C GLN A 114 -14.72 3.03 11.70
N THR A 115 -15.93 3.22 12.21
CA THR A 115 -16.95 4.06 11.57
C THR A 115 -16.51 5.52 11.53
N HIS A 116 -15.84 6.00 12.59
CA HIS A 116 -15.37 7.37 12.68
C HIS A 116 -14.27 7.66 11.65
N HIS A 117 -13.27 6.78 11.54
CA HIS A 117 -12.08 7.02 10.70
C HIS A 117 -12.18 6.46 9.28
N GLU A 118 -12.90 5.36 9.05
CA GLU A 118 -13.10 4.80 7.71
C GLU A 118 -14.39 5.30 7.05
N GLY A 119 -15.29 5.90 7.84
CA GLY A 119 -16.66 6.20 7.44
C GLY A 119 -17.61 5.02 7.69
N THR A 120 -18.91 5.27 7.51
CA THR A 120 -19.92 4.20 7.59
C THR A 120 -19.73 3.15 6.50
N SER A 121 -20.36 1.98 6.66
CA SER A 121 -20.34 0.93 5.63
C SER A 121 -20.71 1.46 4.24
N HIS A 122 -21.66 2.40 4.16
CA HIS A 122 -22.08 3.01 2.90
C HIS A 122 -21.01 3.93 2.29
N VAL A 123 -20.33 4.74 3.12
CA VAL A 123 -19.20 5.56 2.67
C VAL A 123 -18.06 4.67 2.17
N LYS A 124 -17.78 3.57 2.88
CA LYS A 124 -16.79 2.58 2.48
C LYS A 124 -17.11 1.95 1.12
N GLU A 125 -18.35 1.52 0.91
CA GLU A 125 -18.83 0.96 -0.36
C GLU A 125 -18.70 1.98 -1.49
N THR A 126 -19.15 3.22 -1.27
CA THR A 126 -19.01 4.31 -2.25
C THR A 126 -17.53 4.58 -2.61
N ARG A 127 -16.63 4.55 -1.63
CA ARG A 127 -15.18 4.71 -1.87
C ARG A 127 -14.60 3.53 -2.66
N ILE A 128 -15.06 2.31 -2.40
CA ILE A 128 -14.68 1.13 -3.19
C ILE A 128 -15.13 1.31 -4.64
N ASP A 129 -16.38 1.75 -4.88
CA ASP A 129 -16.90 1.98 -6.24
C ASP A 129 -16.12 3.06 -6.99
N ILE A 130 -15.79 4.16 -6.31
CA ILE A 130 -14.92 5.21 -6.85
C ILE A 130 -13.53 4.64 -7.17
N GLY A 131 -12.98 3.81 -6.28
CA GLY A 131 -11.69 3.13 -6.46
C GLY A 131 -11.70 2.20 -7.67
N ILE A 132 -12.75 1.37 -7.82
CA ILE A 132 -12.95 0.47 -8.97
C ILE A 132 -12.98 1.29 -10.25
N ARG A 133 -13.76 2.39 -10.29
CA ARG A 133 -13.82 3.26 -11.45
C ARG A 133 -12.46 3.90 -11.77
N LYS A 134 -11.75 4.40 -10.76
CA LYS A 134 -10.38 4.95 -10.92
C LYS A 134 -9.43 3.90 -11.47
N PHE A 135 -9.53 2.65 -10.99
CA PHE A 135 -8.74 1.54 -11.47
C PHE A 135 -9.10 1.25 -12.93
N GLU A 136 -10.37 1.01 -13.27
CA GLU A 136 -10.83 0.68 -14.62
C GLU A 136 -10.48 1.75 -15.66
N LEU A 137 -10.64 3.03 -15.31
CA LEU A 137 -10.32 4.17 -16.17
C LEU A 137 -8.85 4.62 -16.07
N PHE A 138 -8.02 3.93 -15.28
CA PHE A 138 -6.62 4.27 -15.15
C PHE A 138 -5.94 4.18 -16.51
N GLU A 139 -5.23 5.23 -16.89
CA GLU A 139 -4.38 5.32 -18.06
C GLU A 139 -3.09 6.09 -17.69
N MET A 140 -2.04 5.85 -18.46
CA MET A 140 -0.81 6.65 -18.38
C MET A 140 -1.08 8.01 -19.02
N ASN A 141 -0.71 9.08 -18.32
CA ASN A 141 -0.91 10.44 -18.80
C ASN A 141 0.13 10.78 -19.90
N GLU A 142 -0.17 11.80 -20.71
CA GLU A 142 0.78 12.30 -21.71
C GLU A 142 2.02 12.89 -21.02
N GLY A 143 3.22 12.49 -21.48
CA GLY A 143 4.49 12.97 -20.94
C GLY A 143 4.90 12.38 -19.58
N GLU A 144 4.05 11.56 -18.99
CA GLU A 144 4.34 10.87 -17.73
C GLU A 144 5.42 9.80 -17.91
N THR A 145 6.24 9.58 -16.88
CA THR A 145 7.20 8.47 -16.82
C THR A 145 6.57 7.17 -16.31
N ILE A 146 7.20 6.03 -16.57
CA ILE A 146 6.78 4.74 -16.01
C ILE A 146 6.73 4.77 -14.47
N ASP A 147 7.65 5.51 -13.82
CA ASP A 147 7.72 5.62 -12.37
C ASP A 147 6.58 6.44 -11.76
N GLU A 148 6.24 7.57 -12.38
CA GLU A 148 5.11 8.39 -11.96
C GLU A 148 3.79 7.63 -12.13
N MET A 149 3.62 6.97 -13.28
CA MET A 149 2.45 6.14 -13.56
C MET A 149 2.34 4.99 -12.55
N TYR A 150 3.42 4.27 -12.29
CA TYR A 150 3.43 3.15 -11.34
C TYR A 150 3.13 3.60 -9.91
N SER A 151 3.62 4.78 -9.52
CA SER A 151 3.34 5.38 -8.22
C SER A 151 1.85 5.70 -8.06
N ARG A 152 1.23 6.39 -9.04
CA ARG A 152 -0.22 6.66 -9.03
C ARG A 152 -1.05 5.38 -8.99
N PHE A 153 -0.66 4.39 -9.81
CA PHE A 153 -1.33 3.09 -9.86
C PHE A 153 -1.27 2.38 -8.50
N THR A 154 -0.11 2.39 -7.85
CA THR A 154 0.10 1.77 -6.54
C THR A 154 -0.70 2.46 -5.46
N THR A 155 -0.82 3.79 -5.49
CA THR A 155 -1.69 4.55 -4.56
C THR A 155 -3.14 4.09 -4.65
N ILE A 156 -3.68 3.96 -5.87
CA ILE A 156 -5.07 3.51 -6.09
C ILE A 156 -5.27 2.07 -5.58
N VAL A 157 -4.35 1.16 -5.92
CA VAL A 157 -4.42 -0.24 -5.47
C VAL A 157 -4.29 -0.37 -3.96
N ASN A 158 -3.45 0.44 -3.33
CA ASN A 158 -3.25 0.43 -1.88
C ASN A 158 -4.47 0.98 -1.13
N GLU A 159 -5.10 2.05 -1.64
CA GLU A 159 -6.35 2.57 -1.10
C GLU A 159 -7.48 1.52 -1.19
N MET A 160 -7.64 0.87 -2.34
CA MET A 160 -8.66 -0.20 -2.46
C MET A 160 -8.37 -1.37 -1.54
N ARG A 161 -7.10 -1.77 -1.40
CA ARG A 161 -6.69 -2.84 -0.48
C ARG A 161 -7.02 -2.47 0.97
N SER A 162 -6.83 -1.22 1.38
CA SER A 162 -7.13 -0.78 2.75
C SER A 162 -8.63 -0.81 3.04
N LEU A 163 -9.47 -0.60 2.02
CA LEU A 163 -10.92 -0.75 2.09
C LEU A 163 -11.39 -2.21 1.99
N GLY A 164 -10.49 -3.17 1.77
CA GLY A 164 -10.80 -4.61 1.71
C GLY A 164 -11.00 -5.17 0.30
N LYS A 165 -10.81 -4.37 -0.75
CA LYS A 165 -10.81 -4.82 -2.16
C LYS A 165 -9.37 -5.00 -2.66
N ALA A 166 -8.91 -6.24 -2.70
CA ALA A 166 -7.58 -6.57 -3.20
C ALA A 166 -7.62 -7.03 -4.67
N TYR A 167 -6.62 -6.60 -5.45
CA TYR A 167 -6.36 -7.10 -6.81
C TYR A 167 -5.19 -8.07 -6.79
N SER A 168 -5.28 -9.15 -7.55
CA SER A 168 -4.17 -10.09 -7.69
C SER A 168 -2.99 -9.42 -8.40
N VAL A 169 -1.79 -10.01 -8.25
CA VAL A 169 -0.61 -9.55 -9.00
C VAL A 169 -0.88 -9.57 -10.50
N GLN A 170 -1.61 -10.59 -10.99
CA GLN A 170 -1.90 -10.72 -12.42
C GLN A 170 -2.94 -9.73 -12.93
N ASP A 171 -3.92 -9.37 -12.10
CA ASP A 171 -4.86 -8.29 -12.46
C ASP A 171 -4.11 -6.96 -12.59
N ARG A 172 -3.13 -6.71 -11.70
CA ARG A 172 -2.30 -5.52 -11.75
C ARG A 172 -1.39 -5.50 -12.99
N VAL A 173 -0.72 -6.61 -13.29
CA VAL A 173 0.14 -6.77 -14.48
C VAL A 173 -0.67 -6.52 -15.76
N ARG A 174 -1.79 -7.22 -15.94
CA ARG A 174 -2.65 -7.06 -17.11
C ARG A 174 -3.22 -5.65 -17.20
N LYS A 175 -3.55 -5.03 -16.06
CA LYS A 175 -4.04 -3.65 -16.05
C LYS A 175 -2.96 -2.69 -16.53
N ILE A 176 -1.75 -2.72 -15.98
CA ILE A 176 -0.65 -1.85 -16.41
C ILE A 176 -0.38 -2.00 -17.91
N MET A 177 -0.34 -3.22 -18.43
CA MET A 177 -0.13 -3.46 -19.87
C MET A 177 -1.22 -2.83 -20.76
N ARG A 178 -2.47 -2.73 -20.27
CA ARG A 178 -3.59 -2.10 -20.99
C ARG A 178 -3.59 -0.58 -20.87
N CYS A 179 -3.02 -0.02 -19.80
CA CYS A 179 -2.99 1.41 -19.52
C CYS A 179 -1.87 2.16 -20.25
N LEU A 180 -0.93 1.44 -20.86
CA LEU A 180 0.18 2.03 -21.59
C LEU A 180 -0.29 2.64 -22.93
N PRO A 181 0.26 3.80 -23.33
CA PRO A 181 -0.09 4.45 -24.59
C PRO A 181 0.25 3.58 -25.81
N ILE A 182 -0.36 3.88 -26.96
CA ILE A 182 -0.20 3.12 -28.21
C ILE A 182 1.27 2.92 -28.63
N ILE A 183 2.14 3.88 -28.32
CA ILE A 183 3.59 3.84 -28.60
C ILE A 183 4.34 2.73 -27.84
N TRP A 184 3.71 2.08 -26.87
CA TRP A 184 4.24 0.95 -26.10
C TRP A 184 3.75 -0.41 -26.61
N ARG A 185 2.78 -0.45 -27.55
CA ARG A 185 2.25 -1.71 -28.09
C ARG A 185 3.32 -2.70 -28.55
N PRO A 186 4.39 -2.30 -29.27
CA PRO A 186 5.44 -3.25 -29.66
C PRO A 186 6.11 -3.94 -28.46
N MET A 187 6.37 -3.18 -27.39
CA MET A 187 6.96 -3.69 -26.15
C MET A 187 5.99 -4.61 -25.41
N VAL A 188 4.72 -4.21 -25.32
CA VAL A 188 3.66 -5.05 -24.71
C VAL A 188 3.52 -6.39 -25.43
N THR A 189 3.55 -6.39 -26.77
CA THR A 189 3.53 -7.63 -27.58
C THR A 189 4.76 -8.48 -27.34
N ALA A 190 5.96 -7.89 -27.33
CA ALA A 190 7.20 -8.62 -27.08
C ALA A 190 7.19 -9.29 -25.70
N ILE A 191 6.74 -8.59 -24.65
CA ILE A 191 6.60 -9.15 -23.30
C ILE A 191 5.59 -10.30 -23.28
N SER A 192 4.44 -10.12 -23.94
CA SER A 192 3.38 -11.13 -23.99
C SER A 192 3.81 -12.41 -24.72
N GLN A 193 4.72 -12.30 -25.70
CA GLN A 193 5.26 -13.45 -26.43
C GLN A 193 6.42 -14.12 -25.68
N ALA A 194 7.25 -13.34 -25.00
CA ALA A 194 8.44 -13.85 -24.32
C ALA A 194 8.16 -14.42 -22.92
N LYS A 195 7.10 -13.94 -22.23
CA LYS A 195 6.83 -14.26 -20.83
C LYS A 195 5.42 -14.79 -20.63
N ASN A 196 5.26 -15.70 -19.67
CA ASN A 196 3.95 -16.17 -19.23
C ASN A 196 3.33 -15.14 -18.26
N LEU A 197 2.24 -14.51 -18.70
CA LEU A 197 1.53 -13.48 -17.95
C LEU A 197 0.83 -13.97 -16.69
N ASP A 198 0.71 -15.28 -16.46
CA ASP A 198 0.09 -15.82 -15.24
C ASP A 198 1.08 -15.99 -14.08
N VAL A 199 2.39 -15.94 -14.38
CA VAL A 199 3.47 -16.04 -13.40
C VAL A 199 4.34 -14.78 -13.32
N LEU A 200 4.15 -13.84 -14.25
CA LEU A 200 4.96 -12.63 -14.33
C LEU A 200 4.84 -11.79 -13.05
N GLY A 201 5.99 -11.44 -12.47
CA GLY A 201 6.05 -10.56 -11.32
C GLY A 201 5.80 -9.09 -11.71
N LEU A 202 5.16 -8.33 -10.82
CA LEU A 202 4.88 -6.91 -11.07
C LEU A 202 6.17 -6.09 -11.20
N GLU A 203 7.13 -6.30 -10.30
CA GLU A 203 8.42 -5.60 -10.34
C GLU A 203 9.25 -5.97 -11.58
N GLU A 204 9.12 -7.21 -12.05
CA GLU A 204 9.77 -7.65 -13.29
C GLU A 204 9.20 -6.94 -14.52
N LEU A 205 7.88 -6.78 -14.58
CA LEU A 205 7.21 -5.99 -15.63
C LEU A 205 7.69 -4.53 -15.60
N ILE A 206 7.62 -3.88 -14.44
CA ILE A 206 8.01 -2.47 -14.28
C ILE A 206 9.50 -2.28 -14.61
N GLY A 207 10.38 -3.18 -14.18
CA GLY A 207 11.80 -3.14 -14.53
C GLY A 207 12.04 -3.22 -16.04
N THR A 208 11.29 -4.08 -16.74
CA THR A 208 11.36 -4.20 -18.20
C THR A 208 10.90 -2.91 -18.90
N LEU A 209 9.82 -2.29 -18.41
CA LEU A 209 9.29 -1.04 -18.95
C LEU A 209 10.23 0.14 -18.70
N ARG A 210 10.82 0.25 -17.51
CA ARG A 210 11.84 1.27 -17.17
C ARG A 210 13.07 1.16 -18.07
N ALA A 211 13.59 -0.07 -18.28
CA ALA A 211 14.76 -0.28 -19.15
C ALA A 211 14.50 0.19 -20.58
N HIS A 212 13.28 -0.04 -21.10
CA HIS A 212 12.89 0.43 -22.41
C HIS A 212 12.71 1.96 -22.48
N GLU A 213 12.18 2.58 -21.42
CA GLU A 213 12.06 4.04 -21.33
C GLU A 213 13.43 4.72 -21.44
N VAL A 214 14.44 4.20 -20.72
CA VAL A 214 15.82 4.71 -20.77
C VAL A 214 16.43 4.50 -22.15
N SER A 215 16.24 3.33 -22.77
CA SER A 215 16.73 3.05 -24.13
C SER A 215 16.16 3.99 -25.19
N LYS A 216 14.88 4.39 -25.07
CA LYS A 216 14.27 5.41 -25.93
C LYS A 216 14.90 6.80 -25.78
N LYS A 217 15.31 7.18 -24.56
CA LYS A 217 15.97 8.47 -24.28
C LYS A 217 17.41 8.52 -24.84
N PHE A 218 18.07 7.36 -24.96
CA PHE A 218 19.42 7.24 -25.48
C PHE A 218 19.47 6.26 -26.66
N PRO A 219 19.00 6.66 -27.86
CA PRO A 219 19.10 5.81 -29.03
C PRO A 219 20.57 5.55 -29.33
N PHE A 220 21.01 4.29 -29.18
CA PHE A 220 22.31 3.87 -29.68
C PHE A 220 22.35 4.17 -31.19
N LYS A 221 23.21 5.10 -31.62
CA LYS A 221 23.48 5.31 -33.05
C LYS A 221 24.02 3.99 -33.61
N LYS A 222 23.17 3.21 -34.27
CA LYS A 222 23.63 2.08 -35.09
C LYS A 222 24.48 2.68 -36.22
N LYS A 223 25.80 2.53 -36.14
CA LYS A 223 26.64 2.60 -37.34
C LYS A 223 26.14 1.48 -38.26
N SER A 224 25.49 1.86 -39.35
CA SER A 224 25.06 0.93 -40.39
C SER A 224 26.32 0.32 -41.02
N MET A 225 26.61 -0.95 -40.74
CA MET A 225 27.56 -1.73 -41.53
C MET A 225 26.87 -2.12 -42.82
N MET A 226 26.94 -1.23 -43.81
CA MET A 226 26.59 -1.53 -45.19
C MET A 226 27.79 -2.25 -45.80
N ALA A 227 27.72 -3.58 -45.86
CA ALA A 227 28.67 -4.39 -46.62
C ALA A 227 28.29 -4.31 -48.10
N THR A 228 28.82 -3.32 -48.80
CA THR A 228 28.91 -3.33 -50.27
C THR A 228 30.30 -3.84 -50.64
N TRP A 229 30.35 -5.08 -51.08
CA TRP A 229 31.41 -5.55 -51.97
C TRP A 229 31.17 -4.90 -53.33
N ASP A 230 32.00 -3.95 -53.76
CA ASP A 230 32.76 -4.08 -55.00
C ASP A 230 33.80 -2.98 -55.17
N ASP A 231 34.98 -3.45 -55.56
CA ASP A 231 36.12 -2.89 -56.28
C ASP A 231 36.54 -1.39 -56.21
N SER A 232 37.81 -1.22 -55.81
CA SER A 232 38.81 -0.26 -56.32
C SER A 232 38.49 1.25 -56.34
N ASP A 233 39.07 2.02 -55.41
CA ASP A 233 40.19 2.92 -55.72
C ASP A 233 40.81 3.52 -54.45
N GLU A 234 42.14 3.54 -54.39
CA GLU A 234 42.92 4.20 -53.35
C GLU A 234 42.69 5.72 -53.37
N SER A 235 42.26 6.29 -52.24
CA SER A 235 42.70 7.64 -51.88
C SER A 235 42.71 7.80 -50.36
N GLU A 236 43.91 7.68 -49.80
CA GLU A 236 44.24 8.26 -48.50
C GLU A 236 43.94 9.75 -48.52
N THR A 237 43.17 10.22 -47.55
CA THR A 237 43.28 11.59 -47.02
C THR A 237 43.09 11.53 -45.52
N ASP A 238 44.23 11.39 -44.83
CA ASP A 238 44.38 11.80 -43.44
C ASP A 238 44.20 13.32 -43.35
N GLU A 239 43.46 13.81 -42.34
CA GLU A 239 43.89 14.90 -41.44
C GLU A 239 42.80 15.25 -40.37
N PRO A 240 43.16 15.89 -39.23
CA PRO A 240 43.10 15.22 -37.93
C PRO A 240 42.12 15.86 -36.90
N GLU A 241 42.05 15.21 -35.74
CA GLU A 241 41.28 15.58 -34.54
C GLU A 241 41.65 16.98 -34.00
N GLU A 242 40.68 17.91 -33.96
CA GLU A 242 40.79 19.11 -33.14
C GLU A 242 40.48 18.80 -31.67
N ALA A 243 41.55 18.67 -30.90
CA ALA A 243 41.54 18.73 -29.44
C ALA A 243 41.22 20.16 -28.98
N ASN A 244 40.00 20.41 -28.51
CA ASN A 244 39.69 21.64 -27.77
C ASN A 244 40.18 21.50 -26.32
N LEU A 245 41.45 21.89 -26.10
CA LEU A 245 42.00 22.21 -24.79
C LEU A 245 41.37 23.51 -24.27
N CYS A 246 40.64 23.43 -23.16
CA CYS A 246 40.23 24.62 -22.40
C CYS A 246 41.40 25.10 -21.54
N LEU A 247 41.96 26.26 -21.87
CA LEU A 247 43.03 26.96 -21.14
C LEU A 247 42.48 27.54 -19.82
N MET A 248 43.06 27.12 -18.69
CA MET A 248 42.96 27.85 -17.43
C MET A 248 43.90 29.04 -17.44
N ALA A 249 43.41 30.22 -17.08
CA ALA A 249 44.24 31.35 -16.69
C ALA A 249 43.83 31.78 -15.27
N ASN A 250 44.58 31.30 -14.28
CA ASN A 250 44.80 32.04 -13.04
C ASN A 250 45.90 33.08 -13.34
N ILE A 251 45.60 34.35 -13.11
CA ILE A 251 46.62 35.39 -12.93
C ILE A 251 46.33 36.01 -11.56
N GLU A 252 47.23 35.74 -10.62
CA GLU A 252 47.42 36.50 -9.38
C GLU A 252 48.08 37.86 -9.70
N ASP A 253 48.09 38.72 -8.68
CA ASP A 253 48.76 40.01 -8.52
C ASP A 253 48.04 41.27 -9.03
N THR A 254 47.25 41.91 -8.15
CA THR A 254 47.75 43.04 -7.34
C THR A 254 46.90 43.29 -6.09
#